data_AF-A0A8J6TB62-F1
#
_entry.id   AF-A0A8J6TB62-F1
#
_cell.length_a   1.000
_cell.length_b   1.000
_cell.length_c   1.000
_cell.angle_alpha   90.00
_cell.angle_beta   90.00
_cell.angle_gamma   90.00
#
_symmetry.space_group_name_H-M   'P 1'
#
loop_
_entity.id
_entity.type
_entity.pdbx_description
1 polymer ?
#
loop_
_entity_poly.entity_id
_entity_poly.type
_entity_poly.pdbx_seq_one_letter_code
_entity_poly.pdbx_strand_id
1 'polypeptide(L)'
;MLSELHITNLALIEKLTLSFSKGLSVLTGETGAGKSIILQAIYLLSGGKASASWVRTGAKQATIEALFEIDMNHRYILSMLQEKGFECDGSIVIKRILSQNGRGRFYINGSLATARLVSDIAENLLSVASQHEHQQLLSPGFQLDFIDIVGGLWETRSAFTSLYDSWTSARKEYDKLRSKEMEKEQRKDFLTFQVKEISDARLVSGEDEKLSIEKFRLKSSDDLNRLGQKNLSRLSEATSILALVRKEIAQMSELDPTLNSMGEEISGHSYQLEDHFVSFRNYLETIPSDPSELDTILKRIDVLQQLKRKYGQNLDDIISYGTNACEELAALESLDIHLEKLQKKLTQLEHDLALSAAELSRLRKETADMLALSISRELSSLHFEQSIFEIHFHPAAGNGTTLTKTGSDRPEFMFSANPGEPVKPLSKIASGGELSRLLLALKCLFAKKDQVETVIFDEVDAGISGKAAEAVSRKIKELAAHHQVICITHLPQIASYADDHYLVMKSFNGERTRTTINRLETESKVAEIAKMLDGDSVSSQTLAYVRDLVGRNQSVPSQQ
;
A
#
# COMPACT_ATOMS: atom_id res chain seq x y z
N MET A 1 9.40 -33.71 -2.20
CA MET A 1 8.93 -34.88 -1.46
C MET A 1 9.68 -34.92 -0.14
N LEU A 2 9.00 -35.12 0.98
CA LEU A 2 9.64 -35.38 2.27
C LEU A 2 10.28 -36.77 2.25
N SER A 3 11.61 -36.85 2.24
CA SER A 3 12.37 -38.11 2.19
C SER A 3 12.71 -38.60 3.60
N GLU A 4 13.19 -37.72 4.48
CA GLU A 4 13.56 -38.06 5.85
C GLU A 4 13.08 -37.03 6.87
N LEU A 5 12.74 -37.49 8.07
CA LEU A 5 12.41 -36.66 9.23
C LEU A 5 13.14 -37.15 10.48
N HIS A 6 14.03 -36.32 11.00
CA HIS A 6 14.75 -36.55 12.24
C HIS A 6 14.24 -35.62 13.34
N ILE A 7 13.90 -36.20 14.49
CA ILE A 7 13.44 -35.46 15.66
C ILE A 7 14.29 -35.88 16.86
N THR A 8 14.81 -34.89 17.59
CA THR A 8 15.56 -35.09 18.83
C THR A 8 14.97 -34.21 19.93
N ASN A 9 14.66 -34.80 21.08
CA ASN A 9 14.18 -34.13 22.30
C ASN A 9 12.92 -33.26 22.12
N LEU A 10 11.95 -33.69 21.32
CA LEU A 10 10.68 -32.99 21.11
C LEU A 10 9.55 -33.71 21.88
N ALA A 11 8.96 -33.04 22.86
CA ALA A 11 7.90 -33.59 23.72
C ALA A 11 8.25 -35.00 24.27
N LEU A 12 7.50 -36.04 23.88
CA LEU A 12 7.74 -37.42 24.32
C LEU A 12 8.82 -38.16 23.49
N ILE A 13 9.31 -37.57 22.41
CA ILE A 13 10.32 -38.15 21.52
C ILE A 13 11.72 -37.74 21.98
N GLU A 14 12.54 -38.73 22.32
CA GLU A 14 13.96 -38.53 22.60
C GLU A 14 14.77 -38.49 21.30
N LYS A 15 14.61 -39.53 20.47
CA LYS A 15 15.19 -39.61 19.13
C LYS A 15 14.25 -40.40 18.23
N LEU A 16 13.95 -39.85 17.06
CA LEU A 16 13.17 -40.48 16.01
C LEU A 16 13.81 -40.19 14.67
N THR A 17 13.79 -41.18 13.78
CA THR A 17 14.19 -41.05 12.38
C THR A 17 13.17 -41.83 11.56
N LEU A 18 12.53 -41.13 10.64
CA LEU A 18 11.56 -41.70 9.71
C LEU A 18 12.06 -41.43 8.30
N SER A 19 12.03 -42.45 7.46
CA SER A 19 12.30 -42.33 6.02
C SER A 19 10.99 -42.64 5.30
N PHE A 20 10.54 -41.76 4.43
CA PHE A 20 9.28 -41.90 3.70
C PHE A 20 9.56 -42.23 2.23
N SER A 21 8.71 -43.05 1.64
CA SER A 21 8.74 -43.31 0.19
C SER A 21 7.65 -42.51 -0.55
N LYS A 22 7.66 -42.58 -1.89
CA LYS A 22 6.55 -42.11 -2.72
C LYS A 22 5.31 -42.95 -2.47
N GLY A 23 4.13 -42.41 -2.78
CA GLY A 23 2.87 -43.12 -2.56
C GLY A 23 2.25 -42.80 -1.20
N LEU A 24 1.51 -43.75 -0.65
CA LEU A 24 0.71 -43.58 0.56
C LEU A 24 1.43 -44.17 1.78
N SER A 25 1.94 -43.29 2.65
CA SER A 25 2.41 -43.63 3.99
C SER A 25 1.28 -43.44 5.00
N VAL A 26 0.97 -44.48 5.80
CA VAL A 26 -0.07 -44.41 6.84
C VAL A 26 0.53 -44.56 8.23
N LEU A 27 0.10 -43.73 9.18
CA LEU A 27 0.50 -43.78 10.58
C LEU A 27 -0.69 -44.15 11.48
N THR A 28 -0.59 -45.27 12.18
CA THR A 28 -1.61 -45.78 13.12
C THR A 28 -1.05 -45.92 14.55
N GLY A 29 -1.86 -46.42 15.49
CA GLY A 29 -1.48 -46.62 16.89
C GLY A 29 -2.15 -45.64 17.86
N GLU A 30 -1.67 -45.59 19.11
CA GLU A 30 -2.33 -44.83 20.19
C GLU A 30 -2.46 -43.33 19.90
N THR A 31 -3.66 -42.81 20.14
CA THR A 31 -3.97 -41.37 20.03
C THR A 31 -3.30 -40.57 21.16
N GLY A 32 -3.09 -39.28 20.91
CA GLY A 32 -2.78 -38.29 21.96
C GLY A 32 -1.31 -38.05 22.31
N ALA A 33 -0.31 -38.64 21.62
CA ALA A 33 1.05 -38.13 21.72
C ALA A 33 1.91 -38.30 20.48
N GLY A 34 2.12 -39.51 19.94
CA GLY A 34 3.12 -39.69 18.88
C GLY A 34 2.73 -39.13 17.50
N LYS A 35 1.49 -39.41 17.06
CA LYS A 35 0.95 -38.94 15.77
C LYS A 35 0.89 -37.40 15.71
N SER A 36 0.34 -36.77 16.74
CA SER A 36 0.29 -35.31 16.85
C SER A 36 1.69 -34.67 17.00
N ILE A 37 2.66 -35.35 17.62
CA ILE A 37 4.04 -34.84 17.69
C ILE A 37 4.68 -34.77 16.29
N ILE A 38 4.38 -35.69 15.37
CA ILE A 38 4.90 -35.61 13.99
C ILE A 38 4.32 -34.40 13.27
N LEU A 39 3.01 -34.22 13.30
CA LEU A 39 2.37 -33.05 12.69
C LEU A 39 2.88 -31.76 13.31
N GLN A 40 3.04 -31.75 14.64
CA GLN A 40 3.62 -30.62 15.33
C GLN A 40 5.06 -30.37 14.88
N ALA A 41 5.86 -31.42 14.68
CA ALA A 41 7.22 -31.30 14.19
C ALA A 41 7.25 -30.69 12.78
N ILE A 42 6.37 -31.13 11.89
CA ILE A 42 6.25 -30.60 10.52
C ILE A 42 5.75 -29.15 10.56
N TYR A 43 4.70 -28.84 11.31
CA TYR A 43 4.23 -27.46 11.51
C TYR A 43 5.33 -26.54 12.03
N LEU A 44 6.11 -27.02 13.01
CA LEU A 44 7.24 -26.27 13.53
C LEU A 44 8.33 -26.11 12.44
N LEU A 45 8.61 -27.15 11.66
CA LEU A 45 9.59 -27.08 10.59
C LEU A 45 9.18 -26.07 9.50
N SER A 46 7.89 -25.94 9.20
CA SER A 46 7.32 -25.02 8.20
C SER A 46 7.20 -23.55 8.64
N GLY A 47 7.97 -23.10 9.63
CA GLY A 47 7.94 -21.70 10.08
C GLY A 47 6.90 -21.40 11.18
N GLY A 48 6.14 -22.40 11.64
CA GLY A 48 5.12 -22.24 12.68
C GLY A 48 5.65 -21.68 14.01
N LYS A 49 4.77 -21.14 14.86
CA LYS A 49 5.19 -20.60 16.16
C LYS A 49 5.61 -21.73 17.12
N ALA A 50 6.71 -21.53 17.83
CA ALA A 50 7.17 -22.47 18.84
C ALA A 50 6.84 -22.01 20.26
N SER A 51 6.64 -22.98 21.13
CA SER A 51 6.55 -22.83 22.58
C SER A 51 7.69 -23.61 23.22
N ALA A 52 8.24 -23.08 24.33
CA ALA A 52 9.23 -23.77 25.15
C ALA A 52 8.72 -25.12 25.69
N SER A 53 7.39 -25.28 25.84
CA SER A 53 6.75 -26.52 26.28
C SER A 53 6.97 -27.71 25.34
N TRP A 54 7.38 -27.47 24.10
CA TRP A 54 7.68 -28.53 23.14
C TRP A 54 9.06 -29.15 23.34
N VAL A 55 9.97 -28.48 24.07
CA VAL A 55 11.26 -29.06 24.42
C VAL A 55 11.04 -30.13 25.48
N ARG A 56 11.52 -31.35 25.21
CA ARG A 56 11.39 -32.49 26.13
C ARG A 56 11.89 -32.12 27.53
N THR A 57 11.14 -32.49 28.55
CA THR A 57 11.49 -32.23 29.95
C THR A 57 12.89 -32.78 30.29
N GLY A 58 13.76 -31.92 30.79
CA GLY A 58 15.15 -32.24 31.11
C GLY A 58 16.14 -32.07 29.96
N ALA A 59 15.68 -31.73 28.74
CA ALA A 59 16.54 -31.37 27.63
C ALA A 59 16.73 -29.84 27.53
N LYS A 60 17.93 -29.40 27.16
CA LYS A 60 18.24 -27.97 26.95
C LYS A 60 17.66 -27.44 25.64
N GLN A 61 17.53 -28.32 24.64
CA GLN A 61 17.04 -27.99 23.31
C GLN A 61 16.38 -29.19 22.63
N ALA A 62 15.47 -28.90 21.71
CA ALA A 62 14.91 -29.85 20.74
C ALA A 62 15.44 -29.51 19.33
N THR A 63 15.57 -30.52 18.47
CA THR A 63 15.98 -30.36 17.07
C THR A 63 15.04 -31.15 16.18
N ILE A 64 14.58 -30.51 15.11
CA ILE A 64 13.75 -31.10 14.06
C ILE A 64 14.49 -30.84 12.75
N GLU A 65 14.68 -31.86 11.94
CA GLU A 65 15.41 -31.78 10.69
C GLU A 65 14.70 -32.65 9.65
N ALA A 66 14.49 -32.13 8.47
CA ALA A 66 13.83 -32.84 7.39
C ALA A 66 14.59 -32.66 6.08
N LEU A 67 14.73 -33.76 5.35
CA LEU A 67 15.29 -33.79 4.00
C LEU A 67 14.13 -33.82 3.01
N PHE A 68 14.09 -32.84 2.12
CA PHE A 68 13.19 -32.82 0.99
C PHE A 68 13.96 -33.05 -0.30
N GLU A 69 13.51 -34.00 -1.10
CA GLU A 69 13.92 -34.16 -2.49
C GLU A 69 13.05 -33.24 -3.35
N ILE A 70 13.63 -32.49 -4.26
CA ILE A 70 12.92 -31.53 -5.12
C ILE A 70 13.01 -32.02 -6.56
N ASP A 71 11.86 -32.09 -7.25
CA ASP A 71 11.85 -32.34 -8.69
C ASP A 71 12.53 -31.18 -9.43
N MET A 72 13.52 -31.49 -10.28
CA MET A 72 14.24 -30.49 -11.06
C MET A 72 13.34 -29.72 -12.06
N ASN A 73 12.13 -30.22 -12.33
CA ASN A 73 11.13 -29.51 -13.11
C ASN A 73 10.40 -28.42 -12.32
N HIS A 74 10.54 -28.38 -10.99
CA HIS A 74 9.90 -27.40 -10.11
C HIS A 74 10.63 -26.04 -10.16
N ARG A 75 10.64 -25.37 -11.32
CA ARG A 75 11.47 -24.17 -11.57
C ARG A 75 11.26 -23.01 -10.59
N TYR A 76 10.06 -22.85 -10.06
CA TYR A 76 9.74 -21.77 -9.13
C TYR A 76 10.54 -21.87 -7.82
N ILE A 77 10.51 -23.02 -7.16
CA ILE A 77 11.24 -23.23 -5.89
C ILE A 77 12.76 -23.18 -6.11
N LEU A 78 13.25 -23.71 -7.24
CA LEU A 78 14.67 -23.64 -7.59
C LEU A 78 15.13 -22.19 -7.78
N SER A 79 14.35 -21.37 -8.51
CA SER A 79 14.63 -19.93 -8.68
C SER A 79 14.59 -19.20 -7.34
N MET A 80 13.59 -19.48 -6.50
CA MET A 80 13.47 -18.87 -5.17
C MET A 80 14.68 -19.19 -4.29
N LEU A 81 15.11 -20.45 -4.25
CA LEU A 81 16.28 -20.85 -3.47
C LEU A 81 17.55 -20.16 -3.98
N GLN A 82 17.74 -20.12 -5.29
CA GLN A 82 18.88 -19.45 -5.92
C GLN A 82 18.91 -17.94 -5.66
N GLU A 83 17.78 -17.24 -5.82
CA GLU A 83 17.65 -15.80 -5.52
C GLU A 83 17.94 -15.47 -4.06
N LYS A 84 17.62 -16.41 -3.15
CA LYS A 84 17.84 -16.27 -1.70
C LYS A 84 19.21 -16.80 -1.25
N GLY A 85 20.03 -17.29 -2.17
CA GLY A 85 21.42 -17.71 -1.93
C GLY A 85 21.56 -19.12 -1.34
N PHE A 86 20.59 -20.00 -1.54
CA PHE A 86 20.68 -21.41 -1.15
C PHE A 86 20.92 -22.27 -2.39
N GLU A 87 22.08 -22.93 -2.43
CA GLU A 87 22.37 -23.95 -3.44
C GLU A 87 21.46 -25.17 -3.25
N CYS A 88 20.90 -25.69 -4.34
CA CYS A 88 20.00 -26.84 -4.31
C CYS A 88 20.32 -27.78 -5.49
N ASP A 89 20.95 -28.90 -5.18
CA ASP A 89 21.24 -29.97 -6.13
C ASP A 89 20.14 -31.05 -6.09
N GLY A 90 18.88 -30.63 -6.17
CA GLY A 90 17.71 -31.53 -6.16
C GLY A 90 17.30 -32.02 -4.76
N SER A 91 17.90 -31.47 -3.71
CA SER A 91 17.45 -31.67 -2.34
C SER A 91 17.71 -30.46 -1.46
N ILE A 92 16.95 -30.35 -0.37
CA ILE A 92 17.07 -29.31 0.63
C ILE A 92 16.87 -29.90 2.02
N VAL A 93 17.72 -29.48 2.96
CA VAL A 93 17.58 -29.81 4.38
C VAL A 93 17.07 -28.59 5.11
N ILE A 94 15.88 -28.70 5.70
CA ILE A 94 15.34 -27.68 6.59
C ILE A 94 15.52 -28.19 8.01
N LYS A 95 16.06 -27.33 8.89
CA LYS A 95 16.33 -27.66 10.28
C LYS A 95 15.85 -26.57 11.22
N ARG A 96 15.19 -26.97 12.29
CA ARG A 96 14.77 -26.09 13.38
C ARG A 96 15.38 -26.54 14.70
N ILE A 97 15.99 -25.60 15.42
CA ILE A 97 16.48 -25.80 16.78
C ILE A 97 15.64 -24.94 17.73
N LEU A 98 15.09 -25.56 18.77
CA LEU A 98 14.28 -24.91 19.80
C LEU A 98 15.00 -25.00 21.15
N SER A 99 15.23 -23.86 21.77
CA SER A 99 15.79 -23.80 23.13
C SER A 99 14.67 -23.79 24.17
N GLN A 100 14.93 -24.36 25.34
CA GLN A 100 14.03 -24.31 26.51
C GLN A 100 13.71 -22.86 26.95
N ASN A 101 14.54 -21.89 26.58
CA ASN A 101 14.32 -20.46 26.86
C ASN A 101 13.41 -19.77 25.83
N GLY A 102 12.73 -20.53 24.95
CA GLY A 102 11.79 -20.02 23.96
C GLY A 102 12.41 -19.43 22.68
N ARG A 103 13.75 -19.36 22.60
CA ARG A 103 14.45 -18.95 21.37
C ARG A 103 14.50 -20.11 20.37
N GLY A 104 14.13 -19.84 19.12
CA GLY A 104 14.23 -20.79 18.01
C GLY A 104 15.15 -20.27 16.91
N ARG A 105 15.83 -21.17 16.20
CA ARG A 105 16.62 -20.86 15.00
C ARG A 105 16.23 -21.80 13.87
N PHE A 106 16.19 -21.28 12.67
CA PHE A 106 16.00 -22.06 11.45
C PHE A 106 17.30 -22.09 10.65
N TYR A 107 17.53 -23.21 9.99
CA TYR A 107 18.61 -23.40 9.06
C TYR A 107 18.07 -24.07 7.79
N ILE A 108 18.62 -23.66 6.65
CA ILE A 108 18.39 -24.27 5.34
C ILE A 108 19.77 -24.63 4.79
N ASN A 109 19.99 -25.90 4.46
CA ASN A 109 21.29 -26.43 4.01
C ASN A 109 22.46 -26.01 4.92
N GLY A 110 22.20 -25.93 6.24
CA GLY A 110 23.17 -25.52 7.26
C GLY A 110 23.32 -24.01 7.47
N SER A 111 22.77 -23.16 6.59
CA SER A 111 22.81 -21.70 6.68
C SER A 111 21.61 -21.14 7.44
N LEU A 112 21.81 -20.08 8.25
CA LEU A 112 20.74 -19.46 9.03
C LEU A 112 19.64 -18.88 8.12
N ALA A 113 18.38 -19.13 8.48
CA ALA A 113 17.22 -18.66 7.74
C ALA A 113 16.21 -17.95 8.66
N THR A 114 15.38 -17.09 8.08
CA THR A 114 14.27 -16.46 8.79
C THR A 114 13.04 -17.37 8.77
N ALA A 115 12.17 -17.27 9.77
CA ALA A 115 10.93 -18.05 9.82
C ALA A 115 10.02 -17.78 8.60
N ARG A 116 10.00 -16.53 8.11
CA ARG A 116 9.22 -16.15 6.93
C ARG A 116 9.70 -16.88 5.67
N LEU A 117 11.02 -16.84 5.42
CA LEU A 117 11.60 -17.55 4.28
C LEU A 117 11.32 -19.06 4.34
N VAL A 118 11.43 -19.66 5.53
CA VAL A 118 11.11 -21.09 5.71
C VAL A 118 9.63 -21.38 5.46
N SER A 119 8.72 -20.49 5.89
CA SER A 119 7.29 -20.60 5.57
C SER A 119 7.06 -20.57 4.06
N ASP A 120 7.64 -19.58 3.37
CA ASP A 120 7.50 -19.40 1.92
C ASP A 120 8.00 -20.64 1.16
N ILE A 121 9.12 -21.25 1.59
CA ILE A 121 9.65 -22.48 0.98
C ILE A 121 8.77 -23.70 1.33
N ALA A 122 8.40 -23.86 2.60
CA ALA A 122 7.63 -25.01 3.06
C ALA A 122 6.23 -25.08 2.44
N GLU A 123 5.58 -23.94 2.20
CA GLU A 123 4.28 -23.85 1.51
C GLU A 123 4.31 -24.45 0.09
N ASN A 124 5.49 -24.49 -0.55
CA ASN A 124 5.66 -25.10 -1.88
C ASN A 124 6.08 -26.59 -1.80
N LEU A 125 6.55 -27.05 -0.65
CA LEU A 125 7.05 -28.43 -0.47
C LEU A 125 6.00 -29.36 0.14
N LEU A 126 5.16 -28.83 1.03
CA LEU A 126 4.19 -29.63 1.77
C LEU A 126 2.87 -28.87 2.02
N SER A 127 1.75 -29.59 1.95
CA SER A 127 0.43 -29.11 2.36
C SER A 127 -0.13 -30.01 3.46
N VAL A 128 -0.59 -29.42 4.59
CA VAL A 128 -1.06 -30.17 5.76
C VAL A 128 -2.56 -29.98 5.99
N ALA A 129 -3.38 -30.88 5.46
CA ALA A 129 -4.80 -30.95 5.75
C ALA A 129 -5.04 -31.39 7.21
N SER A 130 -5.14 -30.40 8.10
CA SER A 130 -5.37 -30.58 9.54
C SER A 130 -6.58 -29.77 10.02
N GLN A 131 -7.06 -30.08 11.23
CA GLN A 131 -8.21 -29.39 11.85
C GLN A 131 -8.05 -27.86 11.94
N HIS A 132 -6.82 -27.33 12.00
CA HIS A 132 -6.58 -25.88 11.98
C HIS A 132 -6.75 -25.28 10.57
N GLU A 133 -6.29 -25.96 9.51
CA GLU A 133 -6.56 -25.54 8.13
C GLU A 133 -8.05 -25.67 7.80
N HIS A 134 -8.76 -26.64 8.40
CA HIS A 134 -10.20 -26.78 8.25
C HIS A 134 -10.91 -25.48 8.63
N GLN A 135 -10.48 -24.81 9.71
CA GLN A 135 -11.04 -23.52 10.12
C GLN A 135 -10.71 -22.37 9.16
N GLN A 136 -9.56 -22.40 8.49
CA GLN A 136 -9.19 -21.35 7.53
C GLN A 136 -10.05 -21.40 6.28
N LEU A 137 -10.38 -22.59 5.77
CA LEU A 137 -11.28 -22.73 4.62
C LEU A 137 -12.71 -22.26 4.92
N LEU A 138 -13.11 -22.22 6.20
CA LEU A 138 -14.39 -21.61 6.60
C LEU A 138 -14.38 -20.08 6.47
N SER A 139 -13.21 -19.45 6.27
CA SER A 139 -13.09 -18.01 6.15
C SER A 139 -13.38 -17.52 4.73
N PRO A 140 -14.20 -16.45 4.55
CA PRO A 140 -14.49 -15.91 3.21
C PRO A 140 -13.26 -15.42 2.45
N GLY A 141 -12.23 -14.92 3.16
CA GLY A 141 -10.98 -14.47 2.55
C GLY A 141 -10.24 -15.62 1.86
N PHE A 142 -10.11 -16.75 2.55
CA PHE A 142 -9.47 -17.94 1.96
C PHE A 142 -10.30 -18.52 0.82
N GLN A 143 -11.63 -18.50 0.89
CA GLN A 143 -12.49 -18.97 -0.20
C GLN A 143 -12.31 -18.15 -1.48
N LEU A 144 -12.09 -16.83 -1.36
CA LEU A 144 -11.73 -15.98 -2.49
C LEU A 144 -10.37 -16.37 -3.08
N ASP A 145 -9.36 -16.52 -2.22
CA ASP A 145 -8.03 -16.98 -2.64
C ASP A 145 -8.11 -18.35 -3.32
N PHE A 146 -8.96 -19.24 -2.82
CA PHE A 146 -9.17 -20.57 -3.38
C PHE A 146 -9.73 -20.52 -4.81
N ILE A 147 -10.73 -19.66 -5.07
CA ILE A 147 -11.24 -19.44 -6.44
C ILE A 147 -10.12 -18.90 -7.32
N ASP A 148 -9.34 -17.93 -6.86
CA ASP A 148 -8.28 -17.33 -7.66
C ASP A 148 -7.16 -18.33 -7.98
N ILE A 149 -6.79 -19.22 -7.05
CA ILE A 149 -5.81 -20.29 -7.30
C ILE A 149 -6.35 -21.26 -8.34
N VAL A 150 -7.58 -21.78 -8.15
CA VAL A 150 -8.18 -22.75 -9.07
C VAL A 150 -8.37 -22.13 -10.46
N GLY A 151 -8.72 -20.84 -10.55
CA GLY A 151 -8.91 -20.14 -11.82
C GLY A 151 -7.62 -19.64 -12.47
N GLY A 152 -6.47 -19.72 -11.78
CA GLY A 152 -5.22 -19.11 -12.26
C GLY A 152 -5.30 -17.57 -12.35
N LEU A 153 -6.06 -16.94 -11.46
CA LEU A 153 -6.43 -15.51 -11.53
C LEU A 153 -5.46 -14.59 -10.78
N TRP A 154 -4.35 -15.10 -10.27
CA TRP A 154 -3.39 -14.31 -9.48
C TRP A 154 -2.78 -13.15 -10.26
N GLU A 155 -2.47 -13.33 -11.54
CA GLU A 155 -1.95 -12.26 -12.39
C GLU A 155 -2.99 -11.15 -12.58
N THR A 156 -4.23 -11.51 -12.91
CA THR A 156 -5.36 -10.56 -13.04
C THR A 156 -5.62 -9.83 -11.72
N ARG A 157 -5.61 -10.54 -10.59
CA ARG A 157 -5.76 -9.96 -9.26
C ARG A 157 -4.60 -9.03 -8.91
N SER A 158 -3.37 -9.38 -9.28
CA SER A 158 -2.19 -8.54 -9.05
C SER A 158 -2.22 -7.24 -9.87
N ALA A 159 -2.65 -7.32 -11.14
CA ALA A 159 -2.87 -6.15 -11.98
C ALA A 159 -3.95 -5.22 -11.39
N PHE A 160 -5.09 -5.79 -10.97
CA PHE A 160 -6.14 -5.05 -10.26
C PHE A 160 -5.61 -4.41 -8.97
N THR A 161 -4.83 -5.15 -8.18
CA THR A 161 -4.24 -4.69 -6.92
C THR A 161 -3.33 -3.48 -7.13
N SER A 162 -2.49 -3.50 -8.17
CA SER A 162 -1.58 -2.41 -8.51
C SER A 162 -2.33 -1.14 -8.91
N LEU A 163 -3.45 -1.31 -9.62
CA LEU A 163 -4.33 -0.22 -10.01
C LEU A 163 -5.05 0.38 -8.79
N TYR A 164 -5.53 -0.47 -7.88
CA TYR A 164 -6.15 -0.06 -6.61
C TYR A 164 -5.18 0.73 -5.73
N ASP A 165 -3.93 0.28 -5.61
CA ASP A 165 -2.88 0.97 -4.85
C ASP A 165 -2.57 2.34 -5.47
N SER A 166 -2.52 2.42 -6.80
CA SER A 166 -2.32 3.68 -7.55
C SER A 166 -3.47 4.67 -7.33
N TRP A 167 -4.72 4.20 -7.41
CA TRP A 167 -5.91 4.99 -7.11
C TRP A 167 -5.92 5.48 -5.67
N THR A 168 -5.64 4.61 -4.71
CA THR A 168 -5.62 4.96 -3.27
C THR A 168 -4.55 6.02 -2.98
N SER A 169 -3.37 5.91 -3.60
CA SER A 169 -2.29 6.90 -3.46
C SER A 169 -2.69 8.24 -4.05
N ALA A 170 -3.21 8.26 -5.29
CA ALA A 170 -3.68 9.48 -5.94
C ALA A 170 -4.84 10.13 -5.16
N ARG A 171 -5.73 9.33 -4.59
CA ARG A 171 -6.88 9.83 -3.82
C ARG A 171 -6.44 10.51 -2.53
N LYS A 172 -5.51 9.89 -1.80
CA LYS A 172 -4.91 10.50 -0.60
C LYS A 172 -4.18 11.80 -0.91
N GLU A 173 -3.45 11.85 -2.02
CA GLU A 173 -2.79 13.08 -2.46
C GLU A 173 -3.81 14.18 -2.81
N TYR A 174 -4.88 13.82 -3.51
CA TYR A 174 -5.94 14.75 -3.88
C TYR A 174 -6.66 15.30 -2.66
N ASP A 175 -7.08 14.44 -1.73
CA ASP A 175 -7.78 14.87 -0.52
C ASP A 175 -6.88 15.77 0.35
N LYS A 176 -5.57 15.51 0.39
CA LYS A 176 -4.57 16.35 1.08
C LYS A 176 -4.36 17.72 0.41
N LEU A 177 -4.39 17.79 -0.92
CA LEU A 177 -4.27 19.07 -1.64
C LEU A 177 -5.58 19.86 -1.58
N ARG A 178 -6.71 19.19 -1.71
CA ARG A 178 -8.06 19.78 -1.63
C ARG A 178 -8.35 20.36 -0.24
N SER A 179 -7.90 19.72 0.84
CA SER A 179 -8.02 20.31 2.18
C SER A 179 -7.24 21.61 2.33
N LYS A 180 -6.15 21.79 1.57
CA LYS A 180 -5.38 23.04 1.53
C LYS A 180 -5.99 24.11 0.61
N GLU A 181 -6.84 23.70 -0.34
CA GLU A 181 -7.51 24.59 -1.30
C GLU A 181 -8.64 25.40 -0.64
N MET A 182 -9.43 24.80 0.26
CA MET A 182 -10.55 25.48 0.93
C MET A 182 -10.15 26.73 1.75
N GLU A 183 -8.90 26.84 2.19
CA GLU A 183 -8.37 28.03 2.88
C GLU A 183 -7.77 29.07 1.91
N LYS A 184 -7.57 28.72 0.63
CA LYS A 184 -6.78 29.49 -0.34
C LYS A 184 -7.58 30.41 -1.23
N GLU A 185 -8.84 30.12 -1.50
CA GLU A 185 -9.61 30.88 -2.51
C GLU A 185 -9.76 32.36 -2.11
N GLN A 186 -10.06 32.64 -0.84
CA GLN A 186 -10.07 34.01 -0.30
C GLN A 186 -8.69 34.69 -0.36
N ARG A 187 -7.60 33.92 -0.16
CA ARG A 187 -6.23 34.44 -0.21
C ARG A 187 -5.83 34.79 -1.64
N LYS A 188 -6.22 33.97 -2.62
CA LYS A 188 -5.97 34.18 -4.05
C LYS A 188 -6.63 35.45 -4.55
N ASP A 189 -7.91 35.67 -4.22
CA ASP A 189 -8.64 36.88 -4.60
C ASP A 189 -7.99 38.13 -4.03
N PHE A 190 -7.59 38.07 -2.76
CA PHE A 190 -6.91 39.18 -2.08
C PHE A 190 -5.56 39.50 -2.73
N LEU A 191 -4.71 38.50 -2.95
CA LEU A 191 -3.40 38.68 -3.60
C LEU A 191 -3.54 39.21 -5.03
N THR A 192 -4.53 38.72 -5.79
CA THR A 192 -4.80 39.17 -7.16
C THR A 192 -5.12 40.67 -7.19
N PHE A 193 -5.95 41.13 -6.25
CA PHE A 193 -6.26 42.55 -6.12
C PHE A 193 -5.03 43.39 -5.77
N GLN A 194 -4.22 42.96 -4.81
CA GLN A 194 -3.02 43.68 -4.37
C GLN A 194 -1.95 43.77 -5.45
N VAL A 195 -1.68 42.65 -6.13
CA VAL A 195 -0.74 42.59 -7.25
C VAL A 195 -1.17 43.56 -8.35
N LYS A 196 -2.46 43.56 -8.71
CA LYS A 196 -3.02 44.46 -9.71
C LYS A 196 -2.89 45.94 -9.30
N GLU A 197 -3.24 46.27 -8.05
CA GLU A 197 -3.14 47.65 -7.54
C GLU A 197 -1.69 48.17 -7.58
N ILE A 198 -0.71 47.34 -7.21
CA ILE A 198 0.72 47.71 -7.24
C ILE A 198 1.25 47.76 -8.68
N SER A 199 0.87 46.82 -9.54
CA SER A 199 1.33 46.79 -10.95
C SER A 199 0.81 47.98 -11.75
N ASP A 200 -0.47 48.35 -11.55
CA ASP A 200 -1.10 49.47 -12.23
C ASP A 200 -0.44 50.80 -11.84
N ALA A 201 0.09 50.89 -10.61
CA ALA A 201 0.79 52.07 -10.12
C ALA A 201 2.18 52.30 -10.75
N ARG A 202 2.79 51.27 -11.37
CA ARG A 202 4.10 51.36 -12.05
C ARG A 202 5.15 52.14 -11.24
N LEU A 203 5.40 51.67 -10.03
CA LEU A 203 6.29 52.34 -9.07
C LEU A 203 7.74 52.31 -9.55
N VAL A 204 8.45 53.43 -9.34
CA VAL A 204 9.89 53.52 -9.57
C VAL A 204 10.58 53.89 -8.26
N SER A 205 11.67 53.19 -7.92
CA SER A 205 12.44 53.48 -6.70
C SER A 205 12.95 54.94 -6.71
N GLY A 206 12.81 55.63 -5.57
CA GLY A 206 13.18 57.04 -5.39
C GLY A 206 12.35 58.05 -6.19
N GLU A 207 11.20 57.66 -6.76
CA GLU A 207 10.31 58.57 -7.49
C GLU A 207 9.70 59.65 -6.58
N ASP A 208 9.32 59.28 -5.36
CA ASP A 208 8.70 60.16 -4.37
C ASP A 208 9.63 61.27 -3.88
N GLU A 209 10.93 60.97 -3.74
CA GLU A 209 11.95 61.96 -3.41
C GLU A 209 12.11 62.98 -4.53
N LYS A 210 12.20 62.50 -5.79
CA LYS A 210 12.29 63.36 -6.98
C LYS A 210 11.08 64.26 -7.12
N LEU A 211 9.88 63.70 -6.99
CA LEU A 211 8.62 64.46 -7.07
C LEU A 211 8.47 65.47 -5.93
N SER A 212 9.01 65.18 -4.73
CA SER A 212 8.99 66.13 -3.62
C SER A 212 9.90 67.33 -3.85
N ILE A 213 11.09 67.11 -4.43
CA ILE A 213 12.00 68.19 -4.84
C ILE A 213 11.34 69.06 -5.93
N GLU A 214 10.73 68.42 -6.93
CA GLU A 214 10.07 69.11 -8.03
C GLU A 214 8.84 69.92 -7.57
N LYS A 215 8.02 69.33 -6.68
CA LYS A 215 6.90 70.02 -6.03
C LYS A 215 7.36 71.28 -5.29
N PHE A 216 8.48 71.19 -4.56
CA PHE A 216 9.02 72.36 -3.86
C PHE A 216 9.43 73.45 -4.85
N ARG A 217 10.14 73.09 -5.93
CA ARG A 217 10.56 73.99 -7.00
C ARG A 217 9.37 74.72 -7.65
N LEU A 218 8.33 74.00 -8.05
CA LEU A 218 7.15 74.58 -8.70
C LEU A 218 6.32 75.44 -7.74
N LYS A 219 6.15 75.02 -6.48
CA LYS A 219 5.43 75.82 -5.48
C LYS A 219 6.14 77.15 -5.18
N SER A 220 7.47 77.14 -5.11
CA SER A 220 8.25 78.37 -4.96
C SER A 220 8.18 79.26 -6.20
N SER A 221 8.00 78.69 -7.39
CA SER A 221 7.91 79.43 -8.66
C SER A 221 6.66 80.31 -8.75
N ASP A 222 5.50 79.83 -8.28
CA ASP A 222 4.27 80.62 -8.19
C ASP A 222 4.42 81.86 -7.28
N ASP A 223 5.02 81.67 -6.10
CA ASP A 223 5.27 82.76 -5.16
C ASP A 223 6.30 83.78 -5.70
N LEU A 224 7.36 83.29 -6.35
CA LEU A 224 8.36 84.13 -7.00
C LEU A 224 7.77 84.93 -8.18
N ASN A 225 6.92 84.32 -9.01
CA ASN A 225 6.22 85.01 -10.09
C ASN A 225 5.25 86.08 -9.55
N ARG A 226 4.46 85.75 -8.52
CA ARG A 226 3.51 86.69 -7.90
C ARG A 226 4.22 87.91 -7.30
N LEU A 227 5.28 87.69 -6.53
CA LEU A 227 6.09 88.78 -5.95
C LEU A 227 6.89 89.52 -7.01
N GLY A 228 7.39 88.80 -8.00
CA GLY A 228 8.14 89.29 -9.14
C GLY A 228 7.36 90.29 -9.97
N GLN A 229 6.21 89.89 -10.50
CA GLN A 229 5.35 90.74 -11.34
C GLN A 229 4.94 92.04 -10.62
N LYS A 230 4.65 91.97 -9.31
CA LYS A 230 4.33 93.14 -8.47
C LYS A 230 5.51 94.11 -8.35
N ASN A 231 6.75 93.61 -8.29
CA ASN A 231 7.94 94.47 -8.24
C ASN A 231 8.34 94.99 -9.62
N LEU A 232 8.09 94.22 -10.69
CA LEU A 232 8.33 94.64 -12.06
C LEU A 232 7.47 95.87 -12.42
N SER A 233 6.20 95.89 -12.03
CA SER A 233 5.32 97.05 -12.25
C SER A 233 5.84 98.30 -11.52
N ARG A 234 6.27 98.14 -10.26
CA ARG A 234 6.83 99.24 -9.44
C ARG A 234 8.14 99.78 -10.03
N LEU A 235 9.01 98.91 -10.52
CA LEU A 235 10.24 99.32 -11.20
C LEU A 235 9.96 100.05 -12.52
N SER A 236 8.93 99.63 -13.27
CA SER A 236 8.50 100.34 -14.48
C SER A 236 8.00 101.76 -14.20
N GLU A 237 7.26 101.96 -13.11
CA GLU A 237 6.84 103.30 -12.67
C GLU A 237 8.05 104.13 -12.23
N ALA A 238 8.94 103.56 -11.42
CA ALA A 238 10.13 104.25 -10.92
C ALA A 238 11.07 104.70 -12.05
N THR A 239 11.35 103.82 -13.03
CA THR A 239 12.16 104.14 -14.22
C THR A 239 11.53 105.27 -15.04
N SER A 240 10.20 105.26 -15.23
CA SER A 240 9.49 106.31 -15.95
C SER A 240 9.57 107.68 -15.25
N ILE A 241 9.42 107.69 -13.92
CA ILE A 241 9.57 108.92 -13.11
C ILE A 241 11.00 109.42 -13.16
N LEU A 242 12.01 108.54 -13.00
CA LEU A 242 13.41 108.92 -13.05
C LEU A 242 13.82 109.48 -14.42
N ALA A 243 13.27 108.94 -15.51
CA ALA A 243 13.49 109.47 -16.85
C ALA A 243 12.95 110.91 -17.02
N LEU A 244 11.79 111.21 -16.42
CA LEU A 244 11.24 112.57 -16.38
C LEU A 244 12.12 113.51 -15.55
N VAL A 245 12.50 113.08 -14.33
CA VAL A 245 13.37 113.85 -13.44
C VAL A 245 14.72 114.13 -14.10
N ARG A 246 15.32 113.13 -14.78
CA ARG A 246 16.56 113.30 -15.56
C ARG A 246 16.41 114.37 -16.63
N LYS A 247 15.31 114.37 -17.38
CA LYS A 247 15.03 115.34 -18.43
C LYS A 247 14.87 116.76 -17.87
N GLU A 248 14.10 116.90 -16.81
CA GLU A 248 13.83 118.21 -16.19
C GLU A 248 15.08 118.78 -15.52
N ILE A 249 15.90 117.96 -14.86
CA ILE A 249 17.16 118.40 -14.25
C ILE A 249 18.21 118.75 -15.30
N ALA A 250 18.25 118.06 -16.43
CA ALA A 250 19.11 118.47 -17.56
C ALA A 250 18.72 119.87 -18.05
N GLN A 251 17.43 120.14 -18.22
CA GLN A 251 16.93 121.48 -18.58
C GLN A 251 17.25 122.53 -17.50
N MET A 252 17.11 122.18 -16.22
CA MET A 252 17.49 123.09 -15.12
C MET A 252 19.00 123.36 -15.08
N SER A 253 19.83 122.39 -15.45
CA SER A 253 21.30 122.53 -15.46
C SER A 253 21.80 123.43 -16.60
N GLU A 254 21.05 123.53 -17.71
CA GLU A 254 21.28 124.53 -18.75
C GLU A 254 20.99 125.97 -18.26
N LEU A 255 20.07 126.11 -17.28
CA LEU A 255 19.69 127.40 -16.68
C LEU A 255 20.60 127.78 -15.50
N ASP A 256 21.02 126.80 -14.69
CA ASP A 256 21.89 126.97 -13.53
C ASP A 256 22.99 125.88 -13.50
N PRO A 257 24.24 126.22 -13.86
CA PRO A 257 25.35 125.27 -13.89
C PRO A 257 25.69 124.61 -12.54
N THR A 258 25.21 125.13 -11.40
CA THR A 258 25.41 124.50 -10.08
C THR A 258 24.73 123.13 -9.98
N LEU A 259 23.76 122.85 -10.85
CA LEU A 259 23.00 121.59 -10.89
C LEU A 259 23.66 120.48 -11.72
N ASN A 260 24.73 120.77 -12.47
CA ASN A 260 25.37 119.80 -13.37
C ASN A 260 25.79 118.50 -12.67
N SER A 261 26.42 118.61 -11.49
CA SER A 261 26.85 117.45 -10.70
C SER A 261 25.67 116.57 -10.29
N MET A 262 24.55 117.19 -9.89
CA MET A 262 23.33 116.47 -9.49
C MET A 262 22.64 115.85 -10.71
N GLY A 263 22.68 116.51 -11.86
CA GLY A 263 22.17 115.99 -13.14
C GLY A 263 22.93 114.76 -13.63
N GLU A 264 24.26 114.77 -13.53
CA GLU A 264 25.10 113.60 -13.87
C GLU A 264 24.80 112.41 -12.96
N GLU A 265 24.69 112.62 -11.64
CA GLU A 265 24.34 111.56 -10.68
C GLU A 265 22.96 110.95 -10.96
N ILE A 266 21.94 111.80 -11.19
CA ILE A 266 20.58 111.35 -11.48
C ILE A 266 20.50 110.62 -12.82
N SER A 267 21.26 111.08 -13.83
CA SER A 267 21.39 110.37 -15.10
C SER A 267 22.02 108.99 -14.90
N GLY A 268 23.08 108.90 -14.10
CA GLY A 268 23.72 107.62 -13.74
C GLY A 268 22.76 106.65 -13.05
N HIS A 269 22.02 107.11 -12.04
CA HIS A 269 21.03 106.30 -11.35
C HIS A 269 19.87 105.86 -12.26
N SER A 270 19.45 106.70 -13.21
CA SER A 270 18.41 106.37 -14.19
C SER A 270 18.82 105.18 -15.06
N TYR A 271 20.04 105.20 -15.61
CA TYR A 271 20.54 104.09 -16.43
C TYR A 271 20.73 102.81 -15.62
N GLN A 272 21.27 102.90 -14.40
CA GLN A 272 21.40 101.73 -13.52
C GLN A 272 20.05 101.09 -13.19
N LEU A 273 19.02 101.89 -12.96
CA LEU A 273 17.69 101.37 -12.67
C LEU A 273 17.04 100.73 -13.92
N GLU A 274 17.26 101.30 -15.11
CA GLU A 274 16.83 100.71 -16.38
C GLU A 274 17.50 99.33 -16.61
N ASP A 275 18.80 99.21 -16.36
CA ASP A 275 19.53 97.95 -16.46
C ASP A 275 18.99 96.90 -15.47
N HIS A 276 18.74 97.30 -14.22
CA HIS A 276 18.13 96.42 -13.22
C HIS A 276 16.70 96.01 -13.58
N PHE A 277 15.91 96.89 -14.18
CA PHE A 277 14.58 96.56 -14.67
C PHE A 277 14.62 95.51 -15.77
N VAL A 278 15.52 95.66 -16.76
CA VAL A 278 15.71 94.67 -17.83
C VAL A 278 16.19 93.34 -17.26
N SER A 279 17.20 93.36 -16.38
CA SER A 279 17.71 92.15 -15.73
C SER A 279 16.64 91.43 -14.90
N PHE A 280 15.80 92.19 -14.18
CA PHE A 280 14.74 91.62 -13.35
C PHE A 280 13.61 91.04 -14.20
N ARG A 281 13.24 91.70 -15.31
CA ARG A 281 12.30 91.15 -16.30
C ARG A 281 12.80 89.82 -16.86
N ASN A 282 14.05 89.78 -17.31
CA ASN A 282 14.65 88.57 -17.88
C ASN A 282 14.68 87.43 -16.84
N TYR A 283 14.96 87.72 -15.57
CA TYR A 283 14.88 86.73 -14.50
C TYR A 283 13.46 86.14 -14.36
N LEU A 284 12.42 86.96 -14.38
CA LEU A 284 11.03 86.47 -14.27
C LEU A 284 10.62 85.56 -15.43
N GLU A 285 11.16 85.80 -16.64
CA GLU A 285 10.93 84.93 -17.80
C GLU A 285 11.58 83.55 -17.66
N THR A 286 12.54 83.37 -16.75
CA THR A 286 13.19 82.07 -16.48
C THR A 286 12.44 81.20 -15.47
N ILE A 287 11.41 81.72 -14.80
CA ILE A 287 10.69 81.00 -13.75
C ILE A 287 9.66 80.03 -14.39
N PRO A 288 9.71 78.71 -14.07
CA PRO A 288 8.72 77.74 -14.58
C PRO A 288 7.29 78.09 -14.12
N SER A 289 6.31 78.04 -15.02
CA SER A 289 4.93 78.46 -14.73
C SER A 289 3.89 77.59 -15.45
N ASP A 290 4.00 76.26 -15.35
CA ASP A 290 2.93 75.36 -15.79
C ASP A 290 2.13 74.82 -14.58
N PRO A 291 0.93 75.37 -14.29
CA PRO A 291 0.07 74.88 -13.22
C PRO A 291 -0.39 73.44 -13.42
N SER A 292 -0.43 72.95 -14.67
CA SER A 292 -0.87 71.59 -14.98
C SER A 292 0.18 70.54 -14.59
N GLU A 293 1.46 70.90 -14.60
CA GLU A 293 2.55 70.04 -14.11
C GLU A 293 2.47 69.84 -12.59
N LEU A 294 2.18 70.90 -11.83
CA LEU A 294 2.06 70.81 -10.37
C LEU A 294 0.88 69.92 -9.95
N ASP A 295 -0.28 70.05 -10.61
CA ASP A 295 -1.45 69.21 -10.34
C ASP A 295 -1.16 67.72 -10.66
N THR A 296 -0.46 67.46 -11.76
CA THR A 296 -0.02 66.11 -12.14
C THR A 296 0.91 65.50 -11.09
N ILE A 297 1.88 66.27 -10.60
CA ILE A 297 2.81 65.84 -9.54
C ILE A 297 2.08 65.57 -8.23
N LEU A 298 1.14 66.44 -7.83
CA LEU A 298 0.35 66.25 -6.61
C LEU A 298 -0.51 64.99 -6.67
N LYS A 299 -1.19 64.75 -7.80
CA LYS A 299 -1.96 63.52 -8.03
C LYS A 299 -1.08 62.29 -7.95
N ARG A 300 0.12 62.32 -8.56
CA ARG A 300 1.07 61.21 -8.48
C ARG A 300 1.55 60.97 -7.05
N ILE A 301 1.89 62.01 -6.30
CA ILE A 301 2.31 61.92 -4.89
C ILE A 301 1.19 61.31 -4.04
N ASP A 302 -0.09 61.66 -4.26
CA ASP A 302 -1.20 61.10 -3.49
C ASP A 302 -1.33 59.58 -3.73
N VAL A 303 -1.23 59.12 -4.98
CA VAL A 303 -1.20 57.69 -5.32
C VAL A 303 -0.06 56.98 -4.59
N LEU A 304 1.15 57.54 -4.61
CA LEU A 304 2.31 56.96 -3.92
C LEU A 304 2.09 56.91 -2.39
N GLN A 305 1.48 57.92 -1.79
CA GLN A 305 1.18 57.93 -0.35
C GLN A 305 0.10 56.91 0.04
N GLN A 306 -0.94 56.75 -0.78
CA GLN A 306 -1.99 55.75 -0.54
C GLN A 306 -1.39 54.34 -0.55
N LEU A 307 -0.50 54.05 -1.51
CA LEU A 307 0.19 52.75 -1.60
C LEU A 307 1.14 52.53 -0.42
N LYS A 308 1.88 53.56 0.03
CA LYS A 308 2.70 53.47 1.25
C LYS A 308 1.86 53.10 2.49
N ARG A 309 0.69 53.73 2.66
CA ARG A 309 -0.19 53.39 3.80
C ARG A 309 -0.69 51.95 3.77
N LYS A 310 -0.87 51.36 2.59
CA LYS A 310 -1.41 50.00 2.43
C LYS A 310 -0.32 48.91 2.46
N TYR A 311 0.87 49.17 1.91
CA TYR A 311 1.80 48.11 1.51
C TYR A 311 3.24 48.25 2.04
N GLY A 312 3.68 49.41 2.53
CA GLY A 312 5.07 49.58 2.98
C GLY A 312 5.47 51.01 3.34
N GLN A 313 6.54 51.19 4.10
CA GLN A 313 6.93 52.53 4.56
C GLN A 313 7.64 53.35 3.47
N ASN A 314 8.35 52.67 2.57
CA ASN A 314 9.02 53.27 1.41
C ASN A 314 8.60 52.56 0.10
N LEU A 315 9.02 53.08 -1.07
CA LEU A 315 8.64 52.50 -2.36
C LEU A 315 9.27 51.13 -2.60
N ASP A 316 10.48 50.89 -2.10
CA ASP A 316 11.19 49.60 -2.25
C ASP A 316 10.49 48.48 -1.49
N ASP A 317 9.95 48.78 -0.30
CA ASP A 317 9.13 47.86 0.50
C ASP A 317 7.89 47.41 -0.30
N ILE A 318 7.22 48.36 -0.98
CA ILE A 318 5.99 48.08 -1.75
C ILE A 318 6.31 47.25 -2.99
N ILE A 319 7.41 47.56 -3.68
CA ILE A 319 7.86 46.79 -4.85
C ILE A 319 8.23 45.36 -4.42
N SER A 320 8.93 45.21 -3.30
CA SER A 320 9.27 43.91 -2.72
C SER A 320 8.02 43.13 -2.31
N TYR A 321 7.04 43.80 -1.69
CA TYR A 321 5.75 43.22 -1.35
C TYR A 321 5.01 42.71 -2.60
N GLY A 322 4.93 43.52 -3.66
CA GLY A 322 4.31 43.12 -4.92
C GLY A 322 4.99 41.92 -5.57
N THR A 323 6.33 41.86 -5.49
CA THR A 323 7.10 40.72 -6.01
C THR A 323 6.78 39.44 -5.23
N ASN A 324 6.80 39.49 -3.90
CA ASN A 324 6.45 38.35 -3.04
C ASN A 324 4.99 37.91 -3.25
N ALA A 325 4.06 38.86 -3.41
CA ALA A 325 2.66 38.57 -3.67
C ALA A 325 2.45 37.90 -5.04
N CYS A 326 3.22 38.30 -6.06
CA CYS A 326 3.24 37.63 -7.37
C CYS A 326 3.75 36.18 -7.26
N GLU A 327 4.84 35.96 -6.53
CA GLU A 327 5.40 34.61 -6.31
C GLU A 327 4.42 33.71 -5.54
N GLU A 328 3.78 34.25 -4.49
CA GLU A 328 2.75 33.54 -3.73
C GLU A 328 1.56 33.19 -4.62
N LEU A 329 1.07 34.14 -5.42
CA LEU A 329 -0.04 33.93 -6.35
C LEU A 329 0.29 32.87 -7.41
N ALA A 330 1.48 32.90 -8.01
CA ALA A 330 1.92 31.90 -8.97
C ALA A 330 2.01 30.49 -8.34
N ALA A 331 2.46 30.39 -7.09
CA ALA A 331 2.48 29.13 -6.35
C ALA A 331 1.07 28.59 -6.05
N LEU A 332 0.09 29.49 -5.83
CA LEU A 332 -1.33 29.12 -5.67
C LEU A 332 -1.93 28.62 -6.99
N GLU A 333 -1.71 29.31 -8.11
CA GLU A 333 -2.20 28.89 -9.42
C GLU A 333 -1.61 27.53 -9.88
N SER A 334 -0.34 27.27 -9.55
CA SER A 334 0.28 25.98 -9.82
C SER A 334 -0.40 24.82 -9.10
N LEU A 335 -1.04 25.06 -7.95
CA LEU A 335 -1.75 24.02 -7.21
C LEU A 335 -3.09 23.67 -7.84
N ASP A 336 -3.83 24.66 -8.36
CA ASP A 336 -5.08 24.44 -9.09
C ASP A 336 -4.85 23.54 -10.31
N ILE A 337 -3.76 23.81 -11.06
CA ILE A 337 -3.34 22.98 -12.20
C ILE A 337 -3.00 21.55 -11.75
N HIS A 338 -2.35 21.39 -10.59
CA HIS A 338 -2.02 20.06 -10.05
C HIS A 338 -3.27 19.30 -9.61
N LEU A 339 -4.20 19.97 -8.94
CA LEU A 339 -5.50 19.41 -8.54
C LEU A 339 -6.31 18.96 -9.74
N GLU A 340 -6.37 19.76 -10.81
CA GLU A 340 -7.09 19.40 -12.04
C GLU A 340 -6.45 18.18 -12.73
N LYS A 341 -5.12 18.13 -12.81
CA LYS A 341 -4.39 16.95 -13.34
C LYS A 341 -4.68 15.71 -12.51
N LEU A 342 -4.66 15.84 -11.18
CA LEU A 342 -4.87 14.72 -10.26
C LEU A 342 -6.32 14.23 -10.29
N GLN A 343 -7.29 15.14 -10.44
CA GLN A 343 -8.70 14.80 -10.63
C GLN A 343 -8.92 14.03 -11.93
N LYS A 344 -8.34 14.49 -13.06
CA LYS A 344 -8.40 13.74 -14.33
C LYS A 344 -7.79 12.35 -14.20
N LYS A 345 -6.65 12.25 -13.52
CA LYS A 345 -5.99 10.96 -13.24
C LYS A 345 -6.87 10.05 -12.38
N LEU A 346 -7.53 10.60 -11.36
CA LEU A 346 -8.46 9.85 -10.51
C LEU A 346 -9.65 9.31 -11.31
N THR A 347 -10.27 10.12 -12.15
CA THR A 347 -11.40 9.68 -13.00
C THR A 347 -10.98 8.55 -13.95
N GLN A 348 -9.78 8.66 -14.54
CA GLN A 348 -9.24 7.59 -15.39
C GLN A 348 -8.99 6.31 -14.57
N LEU A 349 -8.32 6.41 -13.42
CA LEU A 349 -8.05 5.28 -12.54
C LEU A 349 -9.34 4.63 -12.04
N GLU A 350 -10.38 5.41 -11.73
CA GLU A 350 -11.70 4.89 -11.32
C GLU A 350 -12.37 4.11 -12.45
N HIS A 351 -12.29 4.59 -13.68
CA HIS A 351 -12.81 3.89 -14.85
C HIS A 351 -12.06 2.56 -15.08
N ASP A 352 -10.73 2.60 -15.10
CA ASP A 352 -9.89 1.42 -15.30
C ASP A 352 -10.10 0.40 -14.17
N LEU A 353 -10.26 0.88 -12.93
CA LEU A 353 -10.51 0.04 -11.75
C LEU A 353 -11.88 -0.63 -11.82
N ALA A 354 -12.90 0.06 -12.30
CA ALA A 354 -14.24 -0.50 -12.49
C ALA A 354 -14.23 -1.60 -13.57
N LEU A 355 -13.54 -1.36 -14.70
CA LEU A 355 -13.39 -2.37 -15.76
C LEU A 355 -12.61 -3.60 -15.27
N SER A 356 -11.48 -3.37 -14.59
CA SER A 356 -10.64 -4.44 -14.05
C SER A 356 -11.38 -5.24 -12.96
N ALA A 357 -12.15 -4.59 -12.10
CA ALA A 357 -12.99 -5.25 -11.11
C ALA A 357 -14.09 -6.10 -11.75
N ALA A 358 -14.75 -5.58 -12.79
CA ALA A 358 -15.80 -6.31 -13.50
C ALA A 358 -15.24 -7.56 -14.18
N GLU A 359 -14.07 -7.45 -14.81
CA GLU A 359 -13.41 -8.59 -15.46
C GLU A 359 -12.95 -9.64 -14.45
N LEU A 360 -12.32 -9.22 -13.34
CA LEU A 360 -11.93 -10.12 -12.27
C LEU A 360 -13.14 -10.84 -11.65
N SER A 361 -14.25 -10.13 -11.45
CA SER A 361 -15.51 -10.70 -10.96
C SER A 361 -16.12 -11.71 -11.94
N ARG A 362 -16.09 -11.42 -13.25
CA ARG A 362 -16.57 -12.33 -14.30
C ARG A 362 -15.77 -13.64 -14.29
N LEU A 363 -14.45 -13.55 -14.32
CA LEU A 363 -13.56 -14.72 -14.31
C LEU A 363 -13.73 -15.56 -13.03
N ARG A 364 -13.91 -14.90 -11.88
CA ARG A 364 -14.18 -15.58 -10.60
C ARG A 364 -15.50 -16.34 -10.61
N LYS A 365 -16.56 -15.76 -11.16
CA LYS A 365 -17.87 -16.42 -11.27
C LYS A 365 -17.82 -17.62 -12.21
N GLU A 366 -17.18 -17.49 -13.37
CA GLU A 366 -16.97 -18.61 -14.30
C GLU A 366 -16.15 -19.73 -13.64
N THR A 367 -15.11 -19.38 -12.89
CA THR A 367 -14.30 -20.33 -12.13
C THR A 367 -15.13 -20.99 -11.02
N ALA A 368 -15.97 -20.22 -10.34
CA ALA A 368 -16.84 -20.72 -9.28
C ALA A 368 -17.85 -21.76 -9.80
N ASP A 369 -18.46 -21.53 -10.96
CA ASP A 369 -19.39 -22.48 -11.58
C ASP A 369 -18.69 -23.80 -11.94
N MET A 370 -17.51 -23.70 -12.56
CA MET A 370 -16.67 -24.87 -12.89
C MET A 370 -16.21 -25.62 -11.64
N LEU A 371 -15.86 -24.88 -10.59
CA LEU A 371 -15.42 -25.42 -9.32
C LEU A 371 -16.57 -26.14 -8.60
N ALA A 372 -17.77 -25.55 -8.56
CA ALA A 372 -18.94 -26.16 -7.94
C ALA A 372 -19.32 -27.50 -8.62
N LEU A 373 -19.24 -27.56 -9.96
CA LEU A 373 -19.44 -28.79 -10.71
C LEU A 373 -18.37 -29.84 -10.41
N SER A 374 -17.11 -29.43 -10.32
CA SER A 374 -15.98 -30.34 -10.04
C SER A 374 -16.07 -30.92 -8.62
N ILE A 375 -16.37 -30.08 -7.63
CA ILE A 375 -16.59 -30.49 -6.24
C ILE A 375 -17.78 -31.45 -6.15
N SER A 376 -18.90 -31.14 -6.80
CA SER A 376 -20.08 -32.01 -6.79
C SER A 376 -19.77 -33.41 -7.35
N ARG A 377 -18.95 -33.51 -8.41
CA ARG A 377 -18.49 -34.81 -8.95
C ARG A 377 -17.61 -35.56 -7.97
N GLU A 378 -16.64 -34.89 -7.35
CA GLU A 378 -15.75 -35.51 -6.37
C GLU A 378 -16.53 -35.95 -5.12
N LEU A 379 -17.49 -35.15 -4.64
CA LEU A 379 -18.39 -35.50 -3.54
C LEU A 379 -19.22 -36.75 -3.86
N SER A 380 -19.79 -36.85 -5.06
CA SER A 380 -20.54 -38.04 -5.48
C SER A 380 -19.70 -39.31 -5.33
N SER A 381 -18.42 -39.26 -5.72
CA SER A 381 -17.48 -40.38 -5.54
C SER A 381 -17.17 -40.74 -4.08
N LEU A 382 -17.41 -39.82 -3.14
CA LEU A 382 -17.27 -39.99 -1.70
C LEU A 382 -18.59 -40.39 -1.01
N HIS A 383 -19.53 -40.97 -1.78
CA HIS A 383 -20.88 -41.34 -1.34
C HIS A 383 -21.72 -40.14 -0.87
N PHE A 384 -21.54 -38.99 -1.51
CA PHE A 384 -22.42 -37.82 -1.40
C PHE A 384 -23.17 -37.57 -2.72
N GLU A 385 -23.83 -38.62 -3.22
CA GLU A 385 -24.51 -38.59 -4.52
C GLU A 385 -25.60 -37.51 -4.62
N GLN A 386 -26.17 -37.12 -3.49
CA GLN A 386 -27.28 -36.17 -3.40
C GLN A 386 -26.90 -34.85 -2.70
N SER A 387 -25.60 -34.63 -2.43
CA SER A 387 -25.16 -33.36 -1.85
C SER A 387 -25.23 -32.22 -2.85
N ILE A 388 -25.44 -31.01 -2.35
CA ILE A 388 -25.46 -29.78 -3.15
C ILE A 388 -24.32 -28.91 -2.65
N PHE A 389 -23.45 -28.48 -3.57
CA PHE A 389 -22.42 -27.49 -3.31
C PHE A 389 -22.61 -26.30 -4.26
N GLU A 390 -22.69 -25.10 -3.67
CA GLU A 390 -22.91 -23.85 -4.39
C GLU A 390 -21.94 -22.78 -3.89
N ILE A 391 -21.62 -21.81 -4.74
CA ILE A 391 -20.80 -20.65 -4.36
C ILE A 391 -21.66 -19.42 -4.54
N HIS A 392 -21.99 -18.75 -3.44
CA HIS A 392 -22.81 -17.54 -3.46
C HIS A 392 -21.92 -16.30 -3.36
N PHE A 393 -22.16 -15.31 -4.22
CA PHE A 393 -21.44 -14.04 -4.17
C PHE A 393 -22.31 -12.99 -3.48
N HIS A 394 -21.89 -12.54 -2.30
CA HIS A 394 -22.60 -11.53 -1.55
C HIS A 394 -22.26 -10.12 -2.04
N PRO A 395 -23.24 -9.20 -2.07
CA PRO A 395 -22.96 -7.79 -2.28
C PRO A 395 -22.12 -7.24 -1.11
N ALA A 396 -21.22 -6.31 -1.39
CA ALA A 396 -20.47 -5.61 -0.34
C ALA A 396 -21.44 -4.90 0.61
N ALA A 397 -21.20 -4.98 1.92
CA ALA A 397 -22.04 -4.32 2.92
C ALA A 397 -22.02 -2.79 2.72
N GLY A 398 -23.15 -2.20 2.31
CA GLY A 398 -23.32 -0.77 2.07
C GLY A 398 -24.04 -0.46 0.75
N ASN A 399 -24.53 0.77 0.60
CA ASN A 399 -25.25 1.23 -0.61
C ASN A 399 -24.29 1.53 -1.78
N GLY A 400 -23.38 0.61 -2.10
CA GLY A 400 -22.44 0.71 -3.21
C GLY A 400 -21.43 -0.43 -3.27
N THR A 401 -20.89 -0.68 -4.47
CA THR A 401 -19.82 -1.66 -4.72
C THR A 401 -18.53 -1.21 -4.01
N THR A 402 -18.36 -1.60 -2.75
CA THR A 402 -17.15 -1.24 -1.99
C THR A 402 -15.98 -2.06 -2.51
N LEU A 403 -15.13 -1.44 -3.33
CA LEU A 403 -13.90 -2.05 -3.83
C LEU A 403 -12.86 -2.13 -2.71
N THR A 404 -12.25 -3.30 -2.60
CA THR A 404 -11.10 -3.54 -1.73
C THR A 404 -9.88 -3.90 -2.55
N LYS A 405 -8.72 -4.00 -1.91
CA LYS A 405 -7.46 -4.41 -2.56
C LYS A 405 -7.56 -5.76 -3.31
N THR A 406 -8.50 -6.63 -2.94
CA THR A 406 -8.73 -7.94 -3.56
C THR A 406 -9.92 -7.98 -4.53
N GLY A 407 -10.56 -6.85 -4.81
CA GLY A 407 -11.72 -6.71 -5.69
C GLY A 407 -13.02 -6.44 -4.94
N SER A 408 -14.14 -6.63 -5.65
CA SER A 408 -15.51 -6.45 -5.15
C SER A 408 -16.16 -7.72 -4.60
N ASP A 409 -15.67 -8.89 -4.99
CA ASP A 409 -16.36 -10.16 -4.75
C ASP A 409 -16.23 -10.65 -3.31
N ARG A 410 -17.34 -11.20 -2.79
CA ARG A 410 -17.40 -11.86 -1.48
C ARG A 410 -18.04 -13.23 -1.66
N PRO A 411 -17.28 -14.23 -2.13
CA PRO A 411 -17.78 -15.59 -2.26
C PRO A 411 -17.99 -16.20 -0.87
N GLU A 412 -19.03 -17.00 -0.75
CA GLU A 412 -19.29 -17.87 0.39
C GLU A 412 -19.62 -19.26 -0.13
N PHE A 413 -18.90 -20.28 0.36
CA PHE A 413 -19.14 -21.67 -0.01
C PHE A 413 -20.32 -22.21 0.77
N MET A 414 -21.30 -22.73 0.04
CA MET A 414 -22.57 -23.23 0.54
C MET A 414 -22.66 -24.71 0.28
N PHE A 415 -23.12 -25.46 1.28
CA PHE A 415 -23.22 -26.92 1.18
C PHE A 415 -24.47 -27.44 1.87
N SER A 416 -25.04 -28.48 1.28
CA SER A 416 -26.07 -29.33 1.89
C SER A 416 -25.69 -30.79 1.66
N ALA A 417 -25.57 -31.55 2.75
CA ALA A 417 -25.26 -32.98 2.70
C ALA A 417 -26.44 -33.81 2.20
N ASN A 418 -27.66 -33.40 2.58
CA ASN A 418 -28.89 -34.18 2.38
C ASN A 418 -29.83 -33.45 1.41
N PRO A 419 -30.40 -34.15 0.42
CA PRO A 419 -31.41 -33.56 -0.44
C PRO A 419 -32.66 -33.16 0.37
N GLY A 420 -33.22 -31.99 0.04
CA GLY A 420 -34.36 -31.41 0.75
C GLY A 420 -33.97 -30.52 1.94
N GLU A 421 -32.71 -30.52 2.39
CA GLU A 421 -32.20 -29.52 3.32
C GLU A 421 -31.65 -28.29 2.58
N PRO A 422 -31.88 -27.07 3.11
CA PRO A 422 -31.35 -25.86 2.50
C PRO A 422 -29.82 -25.83 2.58
N VAL A 423 -29.17 -25.33 1.53
CA VAL A 423 -27.73 -25.07 1.54
C VAL A 423 -27.38 -24.05 2.63
N LYS A 424 -26.32 -24.33 3.38
CA LYS A 424 -25.84 -23.49 4.48
C LYS A 424 -24.37 -23.15 4.26
N PRO A 425 -23.87 -22.01 4.78
CA PRO A 425 -22.45 -21.72 4.78
C PRO A 425 -21.67 -22.86 5.44
N LEU A 426 -20.46 -23.15 4.94
CA LEU A 426 -19.63 -24.24 5.50
C LEU A 426 -19.42 -24.12 7.02
N SER A 427 -19.33 -22.88 7.52
CA SER A 427 -19.16 -22.56 8.94
C SER A 427 -20.33 -22.99 9.84
N LYS A 428 -21.50 -23.27 9.24
CA LYS A 428 -22.74 -23.67 9.95
C LYS A 428 -23.09 -25.14 9.77
N ILE A 429 -22.22 -25.94 9.15
CA ILE A 429 -22.42 -27.39 9.02
C ILE A 429 -22.18 -28.05 10.38
N ALA A 430 -23.13 -28.85 10.85
CA ALA A 430 -23.09 -29.44 12.20
C ALA A 430 -22.31 -30.76 12.27
N SER A 431 -22.17 -31.50 11.17
CA SER A 431 -21.55 -32.84 11.15
C SER A 431 -20.08 -32.80 10.73
N GLY A 432 -19.19 -33.18 11.66
CA GLY A 432 -17.74 -33.20 11.43
C GLY A 432 -17.31 -34.11 10.27
N GLY A 433 -17.97 -35.27 10.10
CA GLY A 433 -17.63 -36.22 9.02
C GLY A 433 -18.13 -35.81 7.63
N GLU A 434 -19.11 -34.91 7.55
CA GLU A 434 -19.52 -34.31 6.28
C GLU A 434 -18.51 -33.25 5.85
N LEU A 435 -18.10 -32.40 6.80
CA LEU A 435 -17.09 -31.38 6.58
C LEU A 435 -15.75 -32.02 6.18
N SER A 436 -15.25 -33.04 6.91
CA SER A 436 -13.98 -33.71 6.59
C SER A 436 -13.95 -34.28 5.17
N ARG A 437 -15.07 -34.85 4.70
CA ARG A 437 -15.18 -35.38 3.32
C ARG A 437 -15.24 -34.27 2.27
N LEU A 438 -15.96 -33.19 2.53
CA LEU A 438 -15.97 -32.01 1.65
C LEU A 438 -14.56 -31.39 1.54
N LEU A 439 -13.86 -31.27 2.67
CA LEU A 439 -12.50 -30.76 2.72
C LEU A 439 -11.53 -31.65 1.96
N LEU A 440 -11.66 -32.97 2.07
CA LEU A 440 -10.90 -33.92 1.25
C LEU A 440 -11.17 -33.71 -0.25
N ALA A 441 -12.43 -33.58 -0.67
CA ALA A 441 -12.78 -33.32 -2.06
C ALA A 441 -12.13 -32.03 -2.58
N LEU A 442 -12.20 -30.95 -1.80
CA LEU A 442 -11.56 -29.67 -2.11
C LEU A 442 -10.04 -29.78 -2.21
N LYS A 443 -9.39 -30.49 -1.27
CA LYS A 443 -7.93 -30.68 -1.27
C LYS A 443 -7.47 -31.60 -2.39
N CYS A 444 -8.23 -32.63 -2.76
CA CYS A 444 -7.93 -33.46 -3.92
C CYS A 444 -7.98 -32.64 -5.22
N LEU A 445 -8.95 -31.72 -5.37
CA LEU A 445 -8.99 -30.79 -6.51
C LEU A 445 -7.82 -29.81 -6.47
N PHE A 446 -7.44 -29.35 -5.28
CA PHE A 446 -6.30 -28.46 -5.09
C PHE A 446 -5.00 -29.15 -5.48
N ALA A 447 -4.70 -30.33 -4.93
CA ALA A 447 -3.48 -31.07 -5.23
C ALA A 447 -3.37 -31.49 -6.71
N LYS A 448 -4.49 -31.66 -7.44
CA LYS A 448 -4.44 -31.88 -8.89
C LYS A 448 -3.95 -30.64 -9.67
N LYS A 449 -4.09 -29.43 -9.13
CA LYS A 449 -3.65 -28.17 -9.76
C LYS A 449 -2.40 -27.57 -9.13
N ASP A 450 -2.21 -27.81 -7.85
CA ASP A 450 -1.11 -27.31 -7.06
C ASP A 450 0.14 -28.15 -7.30
N GLN A 451 1.31 -27.53 -7.30
CA GLN A 451 2.59 -28.20 -7.59
C GLN A 451 3.25 -28.80 -6.33
N VAL A 452 2.53 -28.84 -5.21
CA VAL A 452 3.06 -29.35 -3.94
C VAL A 452 3.33 -30.85 -3.99
N GLU A 453 4.54 -31.26 -3.65
CA GLU A 453 4.98 -32.64 -3.82
C GLU A 453 4.49 -33.59 -2.71
N THR A 454 4.26 -33.08 -1.50
CA THR A 454 3.83 -33.87 -0.33
C THR A 454 2.54 -33.33 0.28
N VAL A 455 1.54 -34.21 0.47
CA VAL A 455 0.26 -33.89 1.11
C VAL A 455 0.11 -34.72 2.40
N ILE A 456 -0.22 -34.05 3.49
CA ILE A 456 -0.40 -34.70 4.80
C ILE A 456 -1.86 -34.57 5.23
N PHE A 457 -2.50 -35.69 5.55
CA PHE A 457 -3.86 -35.74 6.09
C PHE A 457 -3.84 -36.12 7.56
N ASP A 458 -4.45 -35.28 8.40
CA ASP A 458 -4.71 -35.55 9.80
C ASP A 458 -6.22 -35.74 10.04
N GLU A 459 -6.59 -36.84 10.69
CA GLU A 459 -7.97 -37.15 11.09
C GLU A 459 -9.00 -37.03 9.95
N VAL A 460 -8.59 -37.35 8.72
CA VAL A 460 -9.49 -37.46 7.54
C VAL A 460 -10.61 -38.49 7.76
N ASP A 461 -10.42 -39.36 8.75
CA ASP A 461 -11.35 -40.38 9.18
C ASP A 461 -12.35 -39.95 10.26
N ALA A 462 -12.30 -38.69 10.72
CA ALA A 462 -13.24 -38.21 11.72
C ALA A 462 -14.69 -38.31 11.20
N GLY A 463 -15.51 -39.14 11.86
CA GLY A 463 -16.94 -39.25 11.58
C GLY A 463 -17.31 -40.01 10.30
N ILE A 464 -16.41 -40.82 9.73
CA ILE A 464 -16.71 -41.69 8.57
C ILE A 464 -16.60 -43.17 8.92
N SER A 465 -17.41 -44.01 8.28
CA SER A 465 -17.38 -45.47 8.46
C SER A 465 -17.93 -46.21 7.23
N GLY A 466 -17.72 -47.53 7.18
CA GLY A 466 -18.29 -48.40 6.14
C GLY A 466 -17.88 -47.99 4.71
N LYS A 467 -18.87 -47.90 3.81
CA LYS A 467 -18.65 -47.57 2.39
C LYS A 467 -18.02 -46.19 2.18
N ALA A 468 -18.32 -45.22 3.05
CA ALA A 468 -17.73 -43.89 2.98
C ALA A 468 -16.23 -43.92 3.30
N ALA A 469 -15.84 -44.70 4.31
CA ALA A 469 -14.43 -44.92 4.64
C ALA A 469 -13.66 -45.59 3.49
N GLU A 470 -14.28 -46.56 2.81
CA GLU A 470 -13.67 -47.22 1.65
C GLU A 470 -13.48 -46.25 0.46
N ALA A 471 -14.48 -45.42 0.15
CA ALA A 471 -14.35 -44.41 -0.90
C ALA A 471 -13.27 -43.37 -0.60
N VAL A 472 -13.21 -42.89 0.64
CA VAL A 472 -12.13 -42.00 1.11
C VAL A 472 -10.77 -42.67 0.95
N SER A 473 -10.64 -43.94 1.36
CA SER A 473 -9.39 -44.70 1.24
C SER A 473 -8.92 -44.80 -0.22
N ARG A 474 -9.85 -45.09 -1.14
CA ARG A 474 -9.57 -45.17 -2.57
C ARG A 474 -9.14 -43.83 -3.16
N LYS A 475 -9.77 -42.73 -2.74
CA LYS A 475 -9.40 -41.37 -3.19
C LYS A 475 -8.05 -40.92 -2.68
N ILE A 476 -7.72 -41.23 -1.42
CA ILE A 476 -6.38 -41.00 -0.87
C ILE A 476 -5.35 -41.80 -1.67
N LYS A 477 -5.67 -43.04 -2.06
CA LYS A 477 -4.79 -43.86 -2.90
C LYS A 477 -4.63 -43.31 -4.32
N GLU A 478 -5.71 -42.83 -4.95
CA GLU A 478 -5.67 -42.15 -6.26
C GLU A 478 -4.74 -40.94 -6.21
N LEU A 479 -4.87 -40.11 -5.16
CA LEU A 479 -4.00 -38.95 -4.97
C LEU A 479 -2.52 -39.35 -4.79
N ALA A 480 -2.27 -40.43 -4.05
CA ALA A 480 -0.94 -40.98 -3.81
C ALA A 480 -0.24 -41.50 -5.08
N ALA A 481 -0.95 -41.69 -6.19
CA ALA A 481 -0.34 -42.03 -7.47
C ALA A 481 0.47 -40.87 -8.08
N HIS A 482 0.12 -39.62 -7.73
CA HIS A 482 0.73 -38.41 -8.27
C HIS A 482 1.50 -37.60 -7.22
N HIS A 483 1.18 -37.79 -5.95
CA HIS A 483 1.76 -37.07 -4.82
C HIS A 483 2.28 -38.02 -3.76
N GLN A 484 3.25 -37.58 -2.95
CA GLN A 484 3.50 -38.29 -1.70
C GLN A 484 2.38 -37.95 -0.72
N VAL A 485 1.70 -38.96 -0.19
CA VAL A 485 0.62 -38.77 0.77
C VAL A 485 0.99 -39.41 2.11
N ILE A 486 0.93 -38.62 3.18
CA ILE A 486 1.12 -39.08 4.55
C ILE A 486 -0.22 -38.97 5.27
N CYS A 487 -0.81 -40.09 5.63
CA CYS A 487 -2.13 -40.12 6.28
C CYS A 487 -2.02 -40.61 7.73
N ILE A 488 -2.57 -39.84 8.65
CA ILE A 488 -2.68 -40.20 10.06
C ILE A 488 -4.11 -40.65 10.32
N THR A 489 -4.28 -41.91 10.73
CA THR A 489 -5.62 -42.53 10.78
C THR A 489 -5.75 -43.56 11.91
N HIS A 490 -6.98 -43.80 12.31
CA HIS A 490 -7.45 -44.92 13.13
C HIS A 490 -8.30 -45.92 12.33
N LEU A 491 -8.59 -45.66 11.05
CA LEU A 491 -9.41 -46.55 10.23
C LEU A 491 -8.58 -47.64 9.55
N PRO A 492 -8.93 -48.93 9.77
CA PRO A 492 -8.24 -50.05 9.13
C PRO A 492 -8.41 -50.04 7.59
N GLN A 493 -9.52 -49.47 7.09
CA GLN A 493 -9.76 -49.33 5.66
C GLN A 493 -8.66 -48.49 5.00
N ILE A 494 -8.32 -47.33 5.56
CA ILE A 494 -7.27 -46.45 5.02
C ILE A 494 -5.89 -47.12 5.16
N ALA A 495 -5.60 -47.70 6.33
CA ALA A 495 -4.33 -48.40 6.58
C ALA A 495 -4.10 -49.58 5.62
N SER A 496 -5.17 -50.25 5.17
CA SER A 496 -5.04 -51.35 4.21
C SER A 496 -4.46 -50.92 2.85
N TYR A 497 -4.74 -49.69 2.39
CA TYR A 497 -4.23 -49.14 1.12
C TYR A 497 -2.79 -48.59 1.20
N ALA A 498 -2.21 -48.54 2.40
CA ALA A 498 -0.87 -47.99 2.63
C ALA A 498 0.21 -48.73 1.84
N ASP A 499 1.07 -48.00 1.16
CA ASP A 499 2.34 -48.53 0.62
C ASP A 499 3.32 -48.76 1.78
N ASP A 500 3.43 -47.77 2.67
CA ASP A 500 4.17 -47.86 3.92
C ASP A 500 3.25 -47.69 5.11
N HIS A 501 3.36 -48.57 6.10
CA HIS A 501 2.56 -48.49 7.32
C HIS A 501 3.48 -48.33 8.52
N TYR A 502 3.33 -47.23 9.26
CA TYR A 502 4.06 -46.96 10.50
C TYR A 502 3.15 -47.12 11.72
N LEU A 503 3.66 -47.83 12.72
CA LEU A 503 2.97 -48.01 14.01
C LEU A 503 3.61 -47.14 15.09
N VAL A 504 2.79 -46.30 15.71
CA VAL A 504 3.18 -45.49 16.85
C VAL A 504 2.90 -46.26 18.15
N MET A 505 3.97 -46.55 18.91
CA MET A 505 3.89 -47.25 20.19
C MET A 505 4.41 -46.38 21.34
N LYS A 506 3.72 -46.44 22.48
CA LYS A 506 4.23 -45.92 23.74
C LYS A 506 4.78 -47.08 24.56
N SER A 507 5.98 -46.92 25.07
CA SER A 507 6.61 -47.85 26.01
C SER A 507 6.94 -47.10 27.29
N PHE A 508 6.59 -47.66 28.45
CA PHE A 508 7.02 -47.18 29.75
C PHE A 508 8.13 -48.09 30.26
N ASN A 509 9.32 -47.53 30.54
CA ASN A 509 10.48 -48.30 30.98
C ASN A 509 10.71 -48.24 32.50
N GLY A 510 9.69 -47.85 33.29
CA GLY A 510 9.78 -47.72 34.75
C GLY A 510 10.02 -46.29 35.24
N GLU A 511 10.72 -45.46 34.46
CA GLU A 511 11.01 -44.06 34.83
C GLU A 511 10.32 -43.04 33.94
N ARG A 512 10.18 -43.31 32.63
CA ARG A 512 9.59 -42.36 31.67
C ARG A 512 8.84 -43.07 30.55
N THR A 513 7.82 -42.38 30.04
CA THR A 513 7.14 -42.77 28.81
C THR A 513 7.98 -42.35 27.60
N ARG A 514 8.21 -43.30 26.68
CA ARG A 514 8.87 -43.07 25.40
C ARG A 514 7.94 -43.43 24.26
N THR A 515 7.92 -42.60 23.23
CA THR A 515 7.22 -42.90 21.97
C THR A 515 8.22 -43.41 20.94
N THR A 516 7.87 -44.50 20.27
CA THR A 516 8.61 -45.08 19.15
C THR A 516 7.70 -45.23 17.94
N ILE A 517 8.26 -45.13 16.75
CA ILE A 517 7.51 -45.25 15.49
C ILE A 517 8.31 -46.16 14.58
N ASN A 518 7.72 -47.28 14.21
CA ASN A 518 8.38 -48.31 13.42
C ASN A 518 7.58 -48.57 12.14
N ARG A 519 8.28 -48.72 11.01
CA ARG A 519 7.67 -49.24 9.77
C ARG A 519 7.31 -50.71 9.99
N LEU A 520 6.11 -51.10 9.59
CA LEU A 520 5.60 -52.45 9.68
C LEU A 520 5.90 -53.22 8.40
N GLU A 521 6.48 -54.40 8.56
CA GLU A 521 6.57 -55.40 7.49
C GLU A 521 5.19 -56.00 7.19
N THR A 522 5.05 -56.70 6.05
CA THR A 522 3.75 -57.16 5.53
C THR A 522 2.90 -57.94 6.56
N GLU A 523 3.48 -58.92 7.27
CA GLU A 523 2.74 -59.68 8.29
C GLU A 523 2.40 -58.84 9.52
N SER A 524 3.30 -57.96 9.96
CA SER A 524 3.04 -57.05 11.08
C SER A 524 1.96 -56.01 10.73
N LYS A 525 1.92 -55.55 9.47
CA LYS A 525 0.86 -54.69 8.93
C LYS A 525 -0.49 -55.41 8.97
N VAL A 526 -0.56 -56.67 8.52
CA VAL A 526 -1.79 -57.47 8.58
C VAL A 526 -2.24 -57.65 10.04
N ALA A 527 -1.32 -57.97 10.96
CA ALA A 527 -1.65 -58.12 12.37
C ALA A 527 -2.17 -56.82 13.00
N GLU A 528 -1.54 -55.68 12.69
CA GLU A 528 -1.98 -54.37 13.19
C GLU A 528 -3.35 -53.98 12.62
N ILE A 529 -3.60 -54.16 11.32
CA ILE A 529 -4.92 -53.86 10.73
C ILE A 529 -6.00 -54.78 11.33
N ALA A 530 -5.68 -56.05 11.59
CA ALA A 530 -6.60 -56.96 12.27
C ALA A 530 -6.89 -56.51 13.72
N LYS A 531 -5.87 -56.02 14.42
CA LYS A 531 -6.01 -55.42 15.74
C LYS A 531 -6.87 -54.15 15.71
N MET A 532 -6.72 -53.31 14.68
CA MET A 532 -7.55 -52.12 14.49
C MET A 532 -9.02 -52.46 14.24
N LEU A 533 -9.32 -53.63 13.66
CA LEU A 533 -10.69 -54.10 13.42
C LEU A 533 -11.34 -54.75 14.65
N ASP A 534 -10.60 -55.59 15.37
CA ASP A 534 -11.14 -56.55 16.35
C ASP A 534 -10.57 -56.36 17.77
N GLY A 535 -9.79 -55.30 17.97
CA GLY A 535 -9.08 -55.04 19.22
C GLY A 535 -8.07 -56.14 19.55
N ASP A 536 -7.94 -56.48 20.83
CA ASP A 536 -7.01 -57.52 21.28
C ASP A 536 -7.51 -58.95 21.02
N SER A 537 -8.74 -59.12 20.53
CA SER A 537 -9.41 -60.42 20.32
C SER A 537 -9.26 -60.96 18.88
N VAL A 538 -8.10 -60.73 18.25
CA VAL A 538 -7.88 -61.06 16.84
C VAL A 538 -8.06 -62.55 16.56
N SER A 539 -9.12 -62.90 15.81
CA SER A 539 -9.38 -64.27 15.36
C SER A 539 -8.61 -64.65 14.09
N SER A 540 -8.49 -65.94 13.81
CA SER A 540 -7.93 -66.43 12.54
C SER A 540 -8.77 -66.01 11.32
N GLN A 541 -10.08 -65.81 11.49
CA GLN A 541 -10.99 -65.33 10.46
C GLN A 541 -10.73 -63.85 10.16
N THR A 542 -10.51 -63.03 11.20
CA THR A 542 -10.16 -61.61 11.10
C THR A 542 -8.86 -61.44 10.32
N LEU A 543 -7.82 -62.23 10.64
CA LEU A 543 -6.55 -62.23 9.89
C LEU A 543 -6.73 -62.62 8.42
N ALA A 544 -7.55 -63.64 8.14
CA ALA A 544 -7.83 -64.07 6.77
C ALA A 544 -8.52 -62.96 5.97
N TYR A 545 -9.52 -62.29 6.56
CA TYR A 545 -10.20 -61.14 5.95
C TYR A 545 -9.24 -59.99 5.67
N VAL A 546 -8.36 -59.65 6.62
CA VAL A 546 -7.38 -58.57 6.43
C VAL A 546 -6.36 -58.91 5.34
N ARG A 547 -5.88 -60.16 5.26
CA ARG A 547 -4.99 -60.59 4.18
C ARG A 547 -5.65 -60.42 2.81
N ASP A 548 -6.91 -60.81 2.68
CA ASP A 548 -7.69 -60.60 1.47
C ASP A 548 -7.88 -59.11 1.15
N LEU A 549 -8.20 -58.29 2.16
CA LEU A 549 -8.35 -56.83 2.00
C LEU A 549 -7.05 -56.16 1.52
N VAL A 550 -5.92 -56.44 2.18
CA VAL A 550 -4.60 -55.90 1.80
C VAL A 550 -4.20 -56.40 0.41
N GLY A 551 -4.43 -57.68 0.10
CA GLY A 551 -4.11 -58.28 -1.19
C GLY A 551 -4.89 -57.65 -2.35
N ARG A 552 -6.21 -57.47 -2.19
CA ARG A 552 -7.06 -56.79 -3.19
C ARG A 552 -6.57 -55.38 -3.48
N ASN A 553 -6.24 -54.63 -2.43
CA ASN A 553 -5.86 -53.22 -2.55
C ASN A 553 -4.46 -53.01 -3.16
N GLN A 554 -3.57 -54.02 -3.08
CA GLN A 554 -2.30 -54.03 -3.81
C GLN A 554 -2.44 -54.40 -5.30
N SER A 555 -3.54 -55.06 -5.67
CA SER A 555 -3.78 -55.58 -7.03
C SER A 555 -4.56 -54.64 -7.95
N VAL A 556 -5.05 -53.49 -7.47
CA VAL A 556 -5.75 -52.50 -8.30
C VAL A 556 -4.71 -51.68 -9.07
N PRO A 557 -4.58 -51.85 -10.40
CA PRO A 557 -3.77 -50.95 -11.20
C PRO A 557 -4.48 -49.60 -11.23
N SER A 558 -3.71 -48.52 -11.16
CA SER A 558 -4.15 -47.16 -11.49
C SER A 558 -4.88 -47.17 -12.84
N GLN A 559 -6.21 -47.18 -12.81
CA GLN A 559 -7.01 -47.02 -14.02
C GLN A 559 -6.75 -45.61 -14.55
N GLN A 560 -6.28 -45.56 -15.80
CA GLN A 560 -5.92 -44.37 -16.55
C GLN A 560 -7.08 -43.40 -16.74
#